data_AF-A0A286GYS9-F1
#
_entry.id   AF-A0A286GYS9-F1
#
_cell.length_a   1.000
_cell.length_b   1.000
_cell.length_c   1.000
_cell.angle_alpha   90.00
_cell.angle_beta   90.00
_cell.angle_gamma   90.00
#
_symmetry.space_group_name_H-M   'P 1'
#
loop_
_entity.id
_entity.type
_entity.pdbx_description
1 polymer ?
#
loop_
_entity_poly.entity_id
_entity_poly.type
_entity_poly.pdbx_seq_one_letter_code
_entity_poly.pdbx_strand_id
1 'polypeptide(L)'
;MAGADITLGLEVVDGDLPLAVLQAVAARAVDMTDVMTAIGEALVRSTHVRMEREQAPDGTAWQKSRRAAETGGRTLYKIGHLYQSITSQAGPDSVAVGSDVVYAAIHQFGGDVQHAARVQTIYRRLADMQAERPAPFVKRGRATFVSNHQVAAHTVTMPARPYLGVSADDQAEILAVVEDAFLLAMQDAGR
;
A
#
# COMPACT_ATOMS: atom_id res chain seq x y z
N MET A 1 -9.85 -2.72 -9.52
CA MET A 1 -10.08 -1.69 -8.49
C MET A 1 -9.00 -0.62 -8.60
N ALA A 2 -9.24 0.63 -8.22
CA ALA A 2 -8.26 1.72 -8.39
C ALA A 2 -7.11 1.72 -7.35
N GLY A 3 -6.90 0.60 -6.66
CA GLY A 3 -5.92 0.43 -5.59
C GLY A 3 -4.62 -0.21 -6.08
N ALA A 4 -3.90 -0.87 -5.18
CA ALA A 4 -2.69 -1.63 -5.49
C ALA A 4 -2.82 -3.04 -4.92
N ASP A 5 -2.61 -4.04 -5.76
CA ASP A 5 -2.52 -5.43 -5.36
C ASP A 5 -1.33 -6.11 -6.02
N ILE A 6 -0.85 -7.16 -5.37
CA ILE A 6 0.09 -8.13 -5.94
C ILE A 6 -0.61 -9.48 -5.86
N THR A 7 -0.72 -10.15 -6.99
CA THR A 7 -1.21 -11.51 -7.08
C THR A 7 -0.05 -12.46 -7.17
N LEU A 8 0.01 -13.43 -6.26
CA LEU A 8 0.90 -14.57 -6.31
C LEU A 8 0.08 -15.75 -6.84
N GLY A 9 0.31 -16.10 -8.09
CA GLY A 9 -0.25 -17.30 -8.71
C GLY A 9 0.83 -18.34 -8.97
N LEU A 10 0.42 -19.59 -9.17
CA LEU A 10 1.24 -20.62 -9.78
C LEU A 10 1.42 -20.35 -11.29
N GLU A 11 2.13 -19.29 -11.67
CA GLU A 11 2.52 -19.06 -13.08
C GLU A 11 3.99 -19.46 -13.29
N VAL A 12 4.23 -20.32 -14.29
CA VAL A 12 5.56 -20.79 -14.69
C VAL A 12 6.37 -19.61 -15.20
N VAL A 13 7.23 -19.05 -14.35
CA VAL A 13 8.28 -18.12 -14.76
C VAL A 13 9.62 -18.75 -14.37
N ASP A 14 10.45 -18.98 -15.39
CA ASP A 14 11.79 -19.52 -15.25
C ASP A 14 12.62 -18.65 -14.31
N GLY A 15 12.93 -19.17 -13.11
CA GLY A 15 13.90 -18.58 -12.19
C GLY A 15 13.31 -17.96 -10.92
N ASP A 16 12.94 -18.80 -9.97
CA ASP A 16 13.55 -18.86 -8.64
C ASP A 16 12.86 -19.99 -7.86
N LEU A 17 13.57 -20.58 -6.91
CA LEU A 17 13.27 -21.87 -6.31
C LEU A 17 11.95 -22.05 -5.50
N PRO A 18 11.08 -21.07 -5.16
CA PRO A 18 9.81 -21.37 -4.48
C PRO A 18 8.74 -22.07 -5.34
N LEU A 19 8.80 -21.97 -6.68
CA LEU A 19 7.70 -22.45 -7.54
C LEU A 19 7.70 -23.97 -7.77
N ALA A 20 8.88 -24.61 -7.78
CA ALA A 20 9.00 -26.05 -8.07
C ALA A 20 8.42 -26.94 -6.95
N VAL A 21 8.56 -26.52 -5.69
CA VAL A 21 7.98 -27.24 -4.53
C VAL A 21 6.47 -27.09 -4.53
N LEU A 22 5.98 -25.87 -4.74
CA LEU A 22 4.55 -25.56 -4.92
C LEU A 22 3.93 -26.38 -6.08
N GLN A 23 4.64 -26.55 -7.19
CA GLN A 23 4.22 -27.40 -8.32
C GLN A 23 4.18 -28.89 -7.98
N ALA A 24 5.14 -29.41 -7.22
CA ALA A 24 5.15 -30.81 -6.78
C ALA A 24 3.96 -31.12 -5.85
N VAL A 25 3.54 -30.15 -5.03
CA VAL A 25 2.35 -30.24 -4.18
C VAL A 25 1.06 -30.08 -4.99
N ALA A 26 0.98 -29.08 -5.86
CA ALA A 26 -0.19 -28.81 -6.70
C ALA A 26 -0.49 -29.92 -7.72
N ALA A 27 0.54 -30.61 -8.23
CA ALA A 27 0.40 -31.76 -9.12
C ALA A 27 -0.38 -32.94 -8.50
N ARG A 28 -0.59 -32.94 -7.17
CA ARG A 28 -1.42 -33.92 -6.46
C ARG A 28 -2.90 -33.52 -6.31
N ALA A 29 -3.36 -32.46 -6.98
CA ALA A 29 -4.77 -32.04 -7.02
C ALA A 29 -5.40 -31.90 -5.62
N VAL A 30 -4.71 -31.19 -4.73
CA VAL A 30 -5.25 -30.80 -3.42
C VAL A 30 -5.75 -29.37 -3.53
N ASP A 31 -6.95 -29.10 -3.02
CA ASP A 31 -7.43 -27.72 -2.80
C ASP A 31 -6.46 -27.03 -1.84
N MET A 32 -5.63 -26.12 -2.35
CA MET A 32 -4.63 -25.43 -1.54
C MET A 32 -5.20 -24.16 -0.90
N THR A 33 -6.53 -23.96 -0.87
CA THR A 33 -7.14 -22.76 -0.32
C THR A 33 -6.68 -22.48 1.12
N ASP A 34 -6.53 -23.50 1.97
CA ASP A 34 -6.04 -23.32 3.34
C ASP A 34 -4.56 -22.88 3.37
N VAL A 35 -3.72 -23.43 2.49
CA VAL A 35 -2.31 -23.05 2.34
C VAL A 35 -2.20 -21.62 1.82
N MET A 36 -2.98 -21.28 0.79
CA MET A 36 -3.04 -19.94 0.19
C MET A 36 -3.59 -18.91 1.18
N THR A 37 -4.52 -19.31 2.05
CA THR A 37 -5.03 -18.48 3.16
C THR A 37 -3.91 -18.17 4.15
N ALA A 38 -3.17 -19.18 4.60
CA ALA A 38 -2.05 -18.99 5.51
C ALA A 38 -0.95 -18.10 4.90
N ILE A 39 -0.61 -18.30 3.63
CA ILE A 39 0.34 -17.43 2.89
C ILE A 39 -0.18 -15.99 2.82
N GLY A 40 -1.47 -15.80 2.50
CA GLY A 40 -2.09 -14.48 2.44
C GLY A 40 -2.00 -13.73 3.76
N GLU A 41 -2.35 -14.38 4.88
CA GLU A 41 -2.26 -13.82 6.22
C GLU A 41 -0.82 -13.45 6.60
N ALA A 42 0.14 -14.32 6.28
CA ALA A 42 1.56 -14.06 6.50
C ALA A 42 2.05 -12.82 5.74
N LEU A 43 1.66 -12.69 4.47
CA LEU A 43 2.03 -11.54 3.63
C LEU A 43 1.38 -10.22 4.08
N VAL A 44 0.13 -10.27 4.53
CA VAL A 44 -0.54 -9.09 5.13
C VAL A 44 0.22 -8.66 6.39
N ARG A 45 0.55 -9.61 7.28
CA ARG A 45 1.34 -9.34 8.49
C ARG A 45 2.73 -8.79 8.16
N SER A 46 3.43 -9.37 7.18
CA SER A 46 4.74 -8.88 6.74
C SER A 46 4.66 -7.46 6.19
N THR A 47 3.65 -7.17 5.37
CA THR A 47 3.38 -5.83 4.84
C THR A 47 3.17 -4.83 5.97
N HIS A 48 2.41 -5.20 7.00
CA HIS A 48 2.26 -4.40 8.20
C HIS A 48 3.60 -4.14 8.88
N VAL A 49 4.41 -5.17 9.14
CA VAL A 49 5.74 -5.03 9.77
C VAL A 49 6.68 -4.15 8.95
N ARG A 50 6.58 -4.15 7.62
CA ARG A 50 7.33 -3.23 6.75
C ARG A 50 6.88 -1.79 6.89
N MET A 51 5.56 -1.54 6.92
CA MET A 51 5.02 -0.21 7.23
C MET A 51 5.46 0.25 8.61
N GLU A 52 5.34 -0.63 9.61
CA GLU A 52 6.16 -0.79 10.82
C GLU A 52 7.45 0.01 10.84
N ARG A 53 8.38 -0.58 10.10
CA ARG A 53 9.79 -0.26 10.04
C ARG A 53 10.14 0.81 9.01
N GLU A 54 9.14 1.32 8.28
CA GLU A 54 9.30 2.25 7.14
C GLU A 54 10.25 1.70 6.06
N GLN A 55 10.11 0.42 5.71
CA GLN A 55 11.00 -0.29 4.81
C GLN A 55 10.26 -0.92 3.63
N ALA A 56 10.95 -1.01 2.50
CA ALA A 56 10.52 -1.72 1.32
C ALA A 56 10.77 -3.25 1.45
N PRO A 57 10.19 -4.08 0.56
CA PRO A 57 10.38 -5.53 0.57
C PRO A 57 11.84 -5.98 0.49
N ASP A 58 12.70 -5.17 -0.12
CA ASP A 58 14.15 -5.39 -0.22
C ASP A 58 14.92 -4.95 1.03
N GLY A 59 14.23 -4.43 2.05
CA GLY A 59 14.81 -3.85 3.26
C GLY A 59 15.22 -2.39 3.14
N THR A 60 15.07 -1.77 1.96
CA THR A 60 15.44 -0.37 1.75
C THR A 60 14.50 0.55 2.53
N ALA A 61 15.05 1.43 3.39
CA ALA A 61 14.25 2.41 4.12
C ALA A 61 13.61 3.42 3.17
N TRP A 62 12.32 3.73 3.38
CA TRP A 62 11.60 4.69 2.56
C TRP A 62 12.08 6.11 2.76
N GLN A 63 11.96 6.92 1.70
CA GLN A 63 12.08 8.36 1.85
C GLN A 63 10.96 8.90 2.76
N LYS A 64 11.38 9.49 3.88
CA LYS A 64 10.46 10.06 4.88
C LYS A 64 9.52 11.07 4.26
N SER A 65 8.22 10.95 4.57
CA SER A 65 7.23 11.93 4.10
C SER A 65 7.45 13.29 4.77
N ARG A 66 7.18 14.39 4.04
CA ARG A 66 7.28 15.75 4.58
C ARG A 66 6.53 15.91 5.90
N ARG A 67 5.28 15.40 5.95
CA ARG A 67 4.49 15.39 7.20
C ARG A 67 5.18 14.59 8.32
N ALA A 68 5.69 13.39 8.03
CA ALA A 68 6.42 12.60 9.04
C ALA A 68 7.66 13.33 9.57
N ALA A 69 8.36 14.09 8.72
CA ALA A 69 9.49 14.92 9.13
C ALA A 69 9.05 16.12 10.00
N GLU A 70 7.96 16.79 9.65
CA GLU A 70 7.47 17.99 10.35
C GLU A 70 6.78 17.66 11.69
N THR A 71 6.03 16.57 11.76
CA THR A 71 5.21 16.22 12.95
C THR A 71 5.78 15.08 13.79
N GLY A 72 6.92 14.49 13.39
CA GLY A 72 7.49 13.32 14.05
C GLY A 72 6.68 12.02 13.87
N GLY A 73 5.76 11.97 12.90
CA GLY A 73 4.96 10.77 12.60
C GLY A 73 5.69 9.75 11.72
N ARG A 74 5.00 8.66 11.37
CA ARG A 74 5.51 7.58 10.49
C ARG A 74 4.98 7.69 9.07
N THR A 75 5.87 7.64 8.08
CA THR A 75 5.56 7.61 6.65
C THR A 75 4.59 6.48 6.33
N LEU A 76 3.67 6.77 5.39
CA LEU A 76 2.59 5.83 5.01
C LEU A 76 1.60 5.51 6.15
N TYR A 77 1.71 6.19 7.30
CA TYR A 77 0.79 6.08 8.44
C TYR A 77 0.36 7.47 8.94
N LYS A 78 -0.84 7.90 8.52
CA LYS A 78 -1.45 9.16 9.02
C LYS A 78 -2.53 8.89 10.06
N ILE A 79 -3.57 8.17 9.65
CA ILE A 79 -4.70 7.77 10.50
C ILE A 79 -4.93 6.24 10.44
N GLY A 80 -3.98 5.51 9.85
CA GLY A 80 -4.09 4.05 9.68
C GLY A 80 -4.98 3.58 8.53
N HIS A 81 -5.62 4.45 7.75
CA HIS A 81 -6.55 4.00 6.69
C HIS A 81 -5.91 3.03 5.68
N LEU A 82 -4.76 3.39 5.10
CA LEU A 82 -4.04 2.49 4.18
C LEU A 82 -3.47 1.25 4.88
N TYR A 83 -3.12 1.37 6.16
CA TYR A 83 -2.66 0.22 6.94
C TYR A 83 -3.80 -0.79 7.07
N GLN A 84 -4.97 -0.35 7.56
CA GLN A 84 -6.12 -1.20 7.85
C GLN A 84 -6.82 -1.75 6.59
N SER A 85 -6.59 -1.14 5.42
CA SER A 85 -7.21 -1.54 4.16
C SER A 85 -6.43 -2.60 3.40
N ILE A 86 -5.34 -3.13 3.97
CA ILE A 86 -4.57 -4.23 3.37
C ILE A 86 -5.29 -5.53 3.68
N THR A 87 -5.66 -6.27 2.63
CA THR A 87 -6.36 -7.56 2.74
C THR A 87 -5.74 -8.57 1.79
N SER A 88 -5.99 -9.85 2.07
CA SER A 88 -5.66 -10.97 1.20
C SER A 88 -6.92 -11.66 0.71
N GLN A 89 -6.87 -12.19 -0.51
CA GLN A 89 -7.88 -13.04 -1.10
C GLN A 89 -7.20 -14.30 -1.63
N ALA A 90 -7.44 -15.43 -0.95
CA ALA A 90 -6.93 -16.73 -1.34
C ALA A 90 -7.89 -17.44 -2.31
N GLY A 91 -7.33 -18.13 -3.29
CA GLY A 91 -7.99 -19.08 -4.16
C GLY A 91 -7.35 -20.47 -4.06
N PRO A 92 -7.76 -21.42 -4.91
CA PRO A 92 -7.29 -22.81 -4.85
C PRO A 92 -5.80 -22.99 -5.14
N ASP A 93 -5.20 -22.05 -5.89
CA ASP A 93 -3.84 -22.14 -6.42
C ASP A 93 -3.11 -20.78 -6.40
N SER A 94 -3.71 -19.76 -5.82
CA SER A 94 -3.20 -18.40 -5.87
C SER A 94 -3.68 -17.59 -4.67
N VAL A 95 -2.96 -16.53 -4.35
CA VAL A 95 -3.37 -15.55 -3.35
C VAL A 95 -3.03 -14.14 -3.82
N ALA A 96 -4.02 -13.26 -3.75
CA ALA A 96 -3.85 -11.83 -4.01
C ALA A 96 -3.76 -11.07 -2.69
N VAL A 97 -2.82 -10.15 -2.56
CA VAL A 97 -2.65 -9.27 -1.39
C VAL A 97 -2.59 -7.83 -1.86
N GLY A 98 -3.42 -6.97 -1.29
CA GLY A 98 -3.52 -5.60 -1.78
C GLY A 98 -4.39 -4.70 -0.94
N SER A 99 -4.71 -3.54 -1.49
CA SER A 99 -5.64 -2.57 -0.92
C SER A 99 -6.49 -1.93 -2.00
N ASP A 100 -7.74 -1.64 -1.67
CA ASP A 100 -8.73 -0.96 -2.53
C ASP A 100 -8.64 0.57 -2.48
N VAL A 101 -7.82 1.12 -1.57
CA VAL A 101 -7.65 2.55 -1.38
C VAL A 101 -6.99 3.20 -2.61
N VAL A 102 -7.63 4.24 -3.17
CA VAL A 102 -7.21 4.88 -4.43
C VAL A 102 -5.76 5.36 -4.44
N TYR A 103 -5.24 5.84 -3.30
CA TYR A 103 -3.87 6.34 -3.19
C TYR A 103 -2.84 5.24 -2.86
N ALA A 104 -3.25 3.98 -2.76
CA ALA A 104 -2.36 2.83 -2.58
C ALA A 104 -1.36 2.72 -3.74
N ALA A 105 -1.86 2.77 -4.98
CA ALA A 105 -1.05 2.62 -6.20
C ALA A 105 0.07 3.66 -6.31
N ILE A 106 -0.25 4.94 -6.10
CA ILE A 106 0.76 6.01 -6.20
C ILE A 106 1.82 5.89 -5.09
N HIS A 107 1.50 5.28 -3.95
CA HIS A 107 2.51 4.99 -2.93
C HIS A 107 3.33 3.75 -3.25
N GLN A 108 2.73 2.70 -3.80
CA GLN A 108 3.44 1.48 -4.20
C GLN A 108 4.43 1.75 -5.34
N PHE A 109 3.96 2.38 -6.43
CA PHE A 109 4.73 2.54 -7.66
C PHE A 109 5.41 3.90 -7.80
N GLY A 110 4.99 4.89 -7.01
CA GLY A 110 5.36 6.29 -7.25
C GLY A 110 4.65 6.85 -8.48
N GLY A 111 4.98 8.08 -8.83
CA GLY A 111 4.51 8.71 -10.07
C GLY A 111 4.18 10.20 -9.91
N ASP A 112 3.69 10.79 -11.00
CA ASP A 112 3.41 12.21 -11.07
C ASP A 112 1.92 12.50 -10.93
N VAL A 113 1.58 13.38 -9.99
CA VAL A 113 0.23 13.90 -9.80
C VAL A 113 0.13 15.26 -10.47
N GLN A 114 -0.70 15.34 -11.51
CA GLN A 114 -0.90 16.56 -12.28
C GLN A 114 -2.04 17.39 -11.67
N HIS A 115 -1.77 18.65 -11.37
CA HIS A 115 -2.79 19.62 -10.97
C HIS A 115 -3.00 20.63 -12.09
N ALA A 116 -4.22 20.67 -12.63
CA ALA A 116 -4.61 21.67 -13.62
C ALA A 116 -4.69 23.08 -13.02
N ALA A 117 -4.50 24.08 -13.86
CA ALA A 117 -4.66 25.48 -13.48
C ALA A 117 -6.10 25.74 -13.05
N ARG A 118 -6.29 26.48 -11.96
CA ARG A 118 -7.61 26.82 -11.42
C ARG A 118 -7.62 28.18 -10.76
N VAL A 119 -8.78 28.82 -10.77
CA VAL A 119 -9.03 30.01 -9.96
C VAL A 119 -9.70 29.58 -8.67
N GLN A 120 -9.06 29.89 -7.54
CA GLN A 120 -9.61 29.62 -6.22
C GLN A 120 -10.05 30.92 -5.57
N THR A 121 -11.33 30.99 -5.21
CA THR A 121 -11.89 32.13 -4.48
C THR A 121 -11.61 31.98 -2.99
N ILE A 122 -10.97 32.99 -2.42
CA ILE A 122 -10.63 33.09 -1.01
C ILE A 122 -11.53 34.11 -0.34
N TYR A 123 -12.13 33.67 0.76
CA TYR A 123 -13.01 34.47 1.61
C TYR A 123 -12.26 34.91 2.88
N ARG A 124 -12.25 36.22 3.13
CA ARG A 124 -11.63 36.81 4.33
C ARG A 124 -12.59 37.75 5.04
N ARG A 125 -12.35 37.96 6.33
CA ARG A 125 -13.02 39.00 7.13
C ARG A 125 -12.02 40.12 7.42
N LEU A 126 -12.13 41.21 6.67
CA LEU A 126 -11.40 42.46 6.93
C LEU A 126 -12.25 43.31 7.89
N ALA A 127 -11.61 43.80 8.95
CA ALA A 127 -12.19 44.82 9.85
C ALA A 127 -12.04 46.22 9.23
N ASP A 128 -10.93 46.41 8.53
CA ASP A 128 -10.45 47.61 7.87
C ASP A 128 -9.64 47.21 6.62
N MET A 129 -9.72 48.01 5.55
CA MET A 129 -9.00 47.72 4.29
C MET A 129 -7.49 48.01 4.39
N GLN A 130 -7.06 48.73 5.44
CA GLN A 130 -5.68 49.13 5.69
C GLN A 130 -4.99 48.33 6.82
N ALA A 131 -5.62 47.28 7.36
CA ALA A 131 -4.99 46.48 8.41
C ALA A 131 -3.66 45.87 7.95
N GLU A 132 -2.58 46.14 8.70
CA GLU A 132 -1.28 45.50 8.52
C GLU A 132 -1.33 43.99 8.81
N ARG A 133 -2.30 43.53 9.63
CA ARG A 133 -2.44 42.11 9.96
C ARG A 133 -3.24 41.38 8.88
N PRO A 134 -2.78 40.20 8.42
CA PRO A 134 -3.51 39.42 7.42
C PRO A 134 -4.86 38.96 7.98
N ALA A 135 -5.93 39.33 7.27
CA ALA A 135 -7.29 38.97 7.64
C ALA A 135 -7.47 37.43 7.67
N PRO A 136 -8.14 36.88 8.70
CA PRO A 136 -8.35 35.44 8.81
C PRO A 136 -9.23 34.91 7.68
N PHE A 137 -8.95 33.68 7.26
CA PHE A 137 -9.82 32.95 6.35
C PHE A 137 -11.15 32.62 7.05
N VAL A 138 -12.27 32.89 6.37
CA VAL A 138 -13.62 32.67 6.91
C VAL A 138 -14.52 31.94 5.91
N LYS A 139 -15.60 31.32 6.40
CA LYS A 139 -16.66 30.79 5.53
C LYS A 139 -17.30 31.93 4.73
N ARG A 140 -17.79 31.62 3.52
CA ARG A 140 -18.42 32.58 2.59
C ARG A 140 -19.44 33.51 3.25
N GLY A 141 -20.39 32.99 4.04
CA GLY A 141 -21.44 33.81 4.69
C GLY A 141 -20.95 34.77 5.77
N ARG A 142 -19.68 34.68 6.18
CA ARG A 142 -19.05 35.56 7.18
C ARG A 142 -18.01 36.50 6.56
N ALA A 143 -17.82 36.43 5.24
CA ALA A 143 -16.80 37.15 4.51
C ALA A 143 -17.25 38.59 4.23
N THR A 144 -16.38 39.55 4.53
CA THR A 144 -16.52 40.95 4.12
C THR A 144 -15.65 41.26 2.90
N PHE A 145 -14.75 40.34 2.54
CA PHE A 145 -13.85 40.47 1.40
C PHE A 145 -13.67 39.13 0.67
N VAL A 146 -13.59 39.24 -0.66
CA VAL A 146 -13.44 38.11 -1.57
C VAL A 146 -12.31 38.43 -2.55
N SER A 147 -11.37 37.50 -2.69
CA SER A 147 -10.26 37.61 -3.65
C SER A 147 -10.15 36.35 -4.48
N ASN A 148 -9.88 36.49 -5.77
CA ASN A 148 -9.62 35.37 -6.66
C ASN A 148 -8.11 35.18 -6.77
N HIS A 149 -7.64 33.96 -6.50
CA HIS A 149 -6.25 33.59 -6.66
C HIS A 149 -6.10 32.56 -7.77
N GLN A 150 -5.22 32.86 -8.72
CA GLN A 150 -4.89 31.95 -9.81
C GLN A 150 -3.82 30.98 -9.32
N VAL A 151 -4.12 29.69 -9.37
CA VAL A 151 -3.16 28.61 -9.12
C VAL A 151 -2.78 28.05 -10.49
N ALA A 152 -1.52 28.21 -10.86
CA ALA A 152 -0.99 27.66 -12.11
C ALA A 152 -0.99 26.12 -12.07
N ALA A 153 -1.01 25.52 -13.26
CA ALA A 153 -0.84 24.08 -13.39
C ALA A 153 0.55 23.69 -12.87
N HIS A 154 0.62 22.60 -12.10
CA HIS A 154 1.88 22.09 -11.58
C HIS A 154 1.80 20.57 -11.34
N THR A 155 2.96 19.95 -11.37
CA THR A 155 3.12 18.51 -11.14
C THR A 155 3.72 18.29 -9.76
N VAL A 156 3.20 17.30 -9.03
CA VAL A 156 3.80 16.81 -7.79
C VAL A 156 4.31 15.39 -8.03
N THR A 157 5.63 15.25 -8.02
CA THR A 157 6.29 13.94 -8.13
C THR A 157 6.28 13.24 -6.78
N MET A 158 5.66 12.07 -6.74
CA MET A 158 5.56 11.21 -5.57
C MET A 158 6.60 10.08 -5.66
N PRO A 159 7.54 9.96 -4.71
CA PRO A 159 8.49 8.86 -4.71
C PRO A 159 7.79 7.56 -4.35
N ALA A 160 8.22 6.47 -4.99
CA ALA A 160 7.77 5.12 -4.69
C ALA A 160 8.17 4.73 -3.26
N ARG A 161 7.23 4.08 -2.57
CA ARG A 161 7.39 3.51 -1.23
C ARG A 161 6.74 2.13 -1.25
N PRO A 162 7.35 1.17 -1.96
CA PRO A 162 6.76 -0.15 -2.11
C PRO A 162 6.63 -0.78 -0.72
N TYR A 163 5.42 -1.23 -0.39
CA TYR A 163 5.12 -1.93 0.86
C TYR A 163 4.63 -3.36 0.56
N LEU A 164 3.92 -3.52 -0.56
CA LEU A 164 3.58 -4.84 -1.11
C LEU A 164 4.79 -5.42 -1.84
N GLY A 165 4.99 -6.73 -1.68
CA GLY A 165 6.04 -7.51 -2.33
C GLY A 165 6.45 -8.70 -1.48
N VAL A 166 7.26 -9.59 -2.01
CA VAL A 166 7.80 -10.74 -1.26
C VAL A 166 9.27 -10.46 -0.95
N SER A 167 9.62 -10.44 0.34
CA SER A 167 11.00 -10.31 0.80
C SER A 167 11.64 -11.69 0.93
N ALA A 168 12.96 -11.74 1.16
CA ALA A 168 13.65 -13.00 1.45
C ALA A 168 13.07 -13.72 2.68
N ASP A 169 12.68 -12.96 3.72
CA ASP A 169 12.07 -13.52 4.92
C ASP A 169 10.68 -14.12 4.62
N ASP A 170 9.91 -13.47 3.74
CA ASP A 170 8.59 -13.99 3.34
C ASP A 170 8.72 -15.22 2.46
N GLN A 171 9.73 -15.29 1.59
CA GLN A 171 10.00 -16.49 0.80
C GLN A 171 10.27 -17.69 1.70
N ALA A 172 11.05 -17.51 2.76
CA ALA A 172 11.32 -18.57 3.73
C ALA A 172 10.05 -18.98 4.49
N GLU A 173 9.21 -18.02 4.89
CA GLU A 173 7.94 -18.31 5.57
C GLU A 173 6.95 -19.03 4.65
N ILE A 174 6.81 -18.59 3.40
CA ILE A 174 5.97 -19.24 2.38
C ILE A 174 6.44 -20.69 2.16
N LEU A 175 7.75 -20.90 2.05
CA LEU A 175 8.31 -22.23 1.87
C LEU A 175 7.97 -23.14 3.07
N ALA A 176 8.11 -22.64 4.29
CA ALA A 176 7.78 -23.40 5.50
C ALA A 176 6.29 -23.80 5.52
N VAL A 177 5.38 -22.88 5.19
CA VAL A 177 3.94 -23.17 5.12
C VAL A 177 3.63 -24.25 4.07
N VAL A 178 4.29 -24.21 2.92
CA VAL A 178 4.11 -25.21 1.85
C VAL A 178 4.70 -26.57 2.25
N GLU A 179 5.88 -26.59 2.87
CA GLU A 179 6.52 -27.81 3.36
C GLU A 179 5.67 -28.51 4.43
N ASP A 180 5.14 -27.75 5.39
CA ASP A 180 4.23 -28.26 6.42
C ASP A 180 2.97 -28.87 5.80
N ALA A 181 2.37 -28.18 4.83
CA ALA A 181 1.21 -28.69 4.11
C ALA A 181 1.50 -29.99 3.33
N PHE A 182 2.68 -30.07 2.70
CA PHE A 182 3.11 -31.28 2.01
C PHE A 182 3.31 -32.46 2.96
N LEU A 183 3.95 -32.24 4.11
CA LEU A 183 4.18 -33.26 5.12
C LEU A 183 2.85 -33.81 5.68
N LEU A 184 1.87 -32.94 5.93
CA LEU A 184 0.53 -33.34 6.35
C LEU A 184 -0.15 -34.22 5.28
N ALA A 185 -0.12 -33.78 4.01
CA ALA A 185 -0.70 -34.54 2.91
C ALA A 185 -0.04 -35.92 2.73
N MET A 186 1.27 -36.06 3.00
CA MET A 186 1.95 -37.35 2.98
C MET A 186 1.54 -38.27 4.12
N GLN A 187 1.29 -37.73 5.32
CA GLN A 187 0.85 -38.52 6.48
C GLN A 187 -0.56 -39.08 6.30
N ASP A 188 -1.44 -38.34 5.62
CA ASP A 188 -2.81 -38.79 5.33
C ASP A 188 -2.88 -39.82 4.20
N ALA A 189 -1.99 -39.75 3.20
CA ALA A 189 -1.91 -40.74 2.13
C ALA A 189 -1.35 -42.12 2.57
N GLY A 190 -0.76 -42.19 3.77
CA GLY A 190 -0.21 -43.43 4.36
C GLY A 190 -1.18 -44.17 5.28
N ARG A 191 -2.41 -43.68 5.46
CA ARG A 191 -3.46 -44.30 6.29
C ARG A 191 -4.52 -45.02 5.48
#